data_AF-A0A8T6QW21-F1
#
_entry.id   AF-A0A8T6QW21-F1
#
_cell.length_a   1.000
_cell.length_b   1.000
_cell.length_c   1.000
_cell.angle_alpha   90.00
_cell.angle_beta   90.00
_cell.angle_gamma   90.00
#
_symmetry.space_group_name_H-M   'P 1'
#
loop_
_entity.id
_entity.type
_entity.pdbx_description
1 polymer ?
#
loop_
_entity_poly.entity_id
_entity_poly.type
_entity_poly.pdbx_seq_one_letter_code
_entity_poly.pdbx_strand_id
1 'polypeptide(L)' 'MTESVNCEKLAGVLNRASAQGKHQFCKMLWGNQSESIQSQLLPYLTEQAQDALKEEE' A
#
# COMPACT_ATOMS: atom_id res chain seq x y z
N MET A 1 -1.29 0.22 -24.12
CA MET A 1 -0.14 0.16 -23.19
C MET A 1 -0.73 -0.23 -21.85
N THR A 2 -0.68 -1.52 -21.53
CA THR A 2 -1.20 -2.04 -20.27
C THR A 2 -0.31 -1.48 -19.19
N GLU A 3 -0.76 -0.46 -18.47
CA GLU A 3 -0.12 0.00 -17.25
C GLU A 3 -0.22 -1.16 -16.27
N SER A 4 0.73 -2.08 -16.35
CA SER A 4 0.95 -3.12 -15.35
C SER A 4 1.34 -2.37 -14.08
N VAL A 5 0.32 -2.06 -13.27
CA VAL A 5 0.50 -1.55 -11.93
C VAL A 5 1.44 -2.52 -11.23
N ASN A 6 2.70 -2.09 -11.06
CA ASN A 6 3.73 -2.93 -10.47
C ASN A 6 3.45 -2.98 -8.97
N CYS A 7 2.65 -3.96 -8.54
CA CYS A 7 2.32 -4.19 -7.14
C CYS A 7 3.59 -4.25 -6.28
N GLU A 8 4.70 -4.81 -6.79
CA GLU A 8 5.98 -4.82 -6.07
C GLU A 8 6.53 -3.41 -5.79
N LYS A 9 6.43 -2.48 -6.76
CA LYS A 9 6.87 -1.10 -6.59
C LYS A 9 5.95 -0.35 -5.62
N LEU A 10 4.64 -0.53 -5.76
CA LEU A 10 3.65 0.07 -4.87
C LEU A 10 3.81 -0.43 -3.43
N ALA A 11 4.00 -1.74 -3.24
CA ALA A 11 4.30 -2.34 -1.94
C ALA A 11 5.60 -1.78 -1.36
N GLY A 12 6.66 -1.66 -2.16
CA GLY A 12 7.90 -1.02 -1.73
C GLY A 12 7.73 0.42 -1.26
N VAL A 13 6.90 1.21 -1.97
CA VAL A 13 6.56 2.59 -1.56
C VAL A 13 5.72 2.60 -0.29
N LEU A 14 4.70 1.75 -0.17
CA LEU A 14 3.84 1.64 1.01
C LEU A 14 4.63 1.20 2.24
N ASN A 15 5.47 0.18 2.11
CA ASN A 15 6.37 -0.30 3.18
C ASN A 15 7.31 0.79 3.65
N ARG A 16 7.93 1.53 2.71
CA ARG A 16 8.87 2.60 3.05
C ARG A 16 8.17 3.82 3.65
N ALA A 17 6.99 4.18 3.14
CA ALA A 17 6.20 5.29 3.66
C ALA A 17 5.66 4.97 5.06
N SER A 18 5.20 3.74 5.30
CA SER A 18 4.79 3.28 6.63
C SER A 18 5.96 3.32 7.62
N ALA A 19 7.13 2.81 7.25
CA ALA A 19 8.33 2.89 8.10
C ALA A 19 8.78 4.34 8.41
N GLN A 20 8.36 5.32 7.61
CA GLN A 20 8.59 6.76 7.84
C GLN A 20 7.50 7.43 8.66
N GLY A 21 6.48 6.71 9.13
CA GLY A 21 5.33 7.27 9.84
C GLY A 21 4.35 8.02 8.93
N LYS A 22 4.43 7.85 7.60
CA LYS A 22 3.57 8.54 6.63
C LYS A 22 2.24 7.79 6.41
N HIS A 23 1.53 7.50 7.49
CA HIS A 23 0.34 6.64 7.46
C HIS A 23 -0.76 7.22 6.57
N GLN A 24 -0.96 8.55 6.58
CA GLN A 24 -1.92 9.22 5.69
C GLN A 24 -1.60 9.06 4.19
N PHE A 25 -0.32 9.12 3.83
CA PHE A 25 0.11 8.90 2.45
C PHE A 25 -0.13 7.45 2.04
N CYS A 26 0.15 6.49 2.91
CA CYS A 26 -0.15 5.08 2.66
C CYS A 26 -1.63 4.85 2.40
N LYS A 27 -2.51 5.40 3.25
CA LYS A 27 -3.97 5.31 3.08
C LYS A 27 -4.46 5.98 1.79
N MET A 28 -3.95 7.16 1.46
CA MET A 28 -4.31 7.86 0.23
C MET A 28 -3.90 7.06 -1.01
N LEU A 29 -2.69 6.47 -1.00
CA LEU A 29 -2.22 5.61 -2.09
C LEU A 29 -3.05 4.34 -2.21
N TRP A 30 -3.36 3.71 -1.08
CA TRP A 30 -4.17 2.51 -0.99
C TRP A 30 -5.60 2.74 -1.49
N GLY A 31 -6.25 3.82 -1.04
CA GLY A 31 -7.59 4.21 -1.48
C GLY A 31 -7.66 4.60 -2.96
N ASN A 32 -6.55 5.02 -3.58
CA ASN A 32 -6.45 5.25 -5.02
C ASN A 32 -6.26 3.96 -5.83
N GLN A 33 -5.99 2.81 -5.19
CA GLN A 33 -5.89 1.53 -5.88
C GLN A 33 -7.25 0.83 -5.95
N SER A 34 -7.54 0.16 -7.07
CA SER A 34 -8.70 -0.72 -7.19
C SER A 34 -8.57 -1.94 -6.28
N GLU A 35 -9.69 -2.53 -5.85
CA GLU A 35 -9.72 -3.73 -4.97
C GLU A 35 -8.88 -4.91 -5.49
N SER A 36 -8.79 -5.07 -6.81
CA SER A 36 -7.96 -6.11 -7.42
C SER A 36 -6.46 -5.87 -7.18
N ILE A 37 -6.01 -4.62 -7.24
CA ILE A 37 -4.62 -4.24 -6.94
C ILE A 37 -4.34 -4.31 -5.44
N GLN A 38 -5.29 -3.88 -4.60
CA GLN A 38 -5.18 -4.01 -3.14
C GLN A 38 -5.02 -5.48 -2.72
N SER A 39 -5.83 -6.37 -3.29
CA SER A 39 -5.73 -7.82 -3.05
C SER A 39 -4.40 -8.39 -3.50
N GLN A 40 -3.86 -7.90 -4.62
CA GLN A 40 -2.51 -8.29 -5.08
C GLN A 40 -1.40 -7.67 -4.24
N LEU A 41 -1.59 -6.51 -3.62
CA LEU A 41 -0.60 -5.81 -2.80
C LEU A 41 -0.49 -6.37 -1.38
N LEU A 42 -1.62 -6.76 -0.78
CA LEU A 42 -1.72 -7.36 0.56
C LEU A 42 -0.58 -8.35 0.89
N PRO A 43 -0.26 -9.36 0.07
CA PRO A 43 0.82 -10.31 0.36
C PRO A 43 2.23 -9.71 0.28
N TYR A 44 2.42 -8.57 -0.37
CA TYR A 44 3.73 -7.89 -0.48
C TYR A 44 3.93 -6.80 0.58
N LEU A 45 2.90 -6.50 1.37
CA LEU A 45 2.96 -5.52 2.44
C LEU A 45 3.53 -6.13 3.72
N THR A 46 4.43 -5.38 4.34
CA THR A 46 4.97 -5.67 5.68
C THR A 46 3.92 -5.45 6.76
N GLU A 47 4.09 -6.08 7.93
CA GLU A 47 3.20 -5.88 9.08
C GLU A 47 2.99 -4.40 9.42
N GLN A 48 4.04 -3.57 9.40
CA GLN A 48 3.92 -2.13 9.62
C GLN A 48 3.06 -1.44 8.58
N ALA A 49 3.16 -1.82 7.31
CA ALA A 49 2.34 -1.21 6.27
C ALA A 49 0.88 -1.66 6.37
N GLN A 50 0.64 -2.91 6.73
CA GLN A 50 -0.71 -3.40 7.02
C GLN A 50 -1.32 -2.71 8.25
N ASP A 51 -0.52 -2.47 9.29
CA ASP A 51 -0.92 -1.75 10.51
C ASP A 51 -1.27 -0.29 10.21
N ALA A 52 -0.40 0.41 9.46
CA ALA A 52 -0.65 1.79 9.02
C ALA A 52 -1.89 1.92 8.11
N LEU A 53 -2.30 0.84 7.44
CA LEU A 53 -3.54 0.78 6.66
C LEU A 53 -4.76 0.39 7.52
N LYS A 54 -4.56 -0.40 8.58
CA LYS A 54 -5.59 -0.88 9.51
C LYS A 54 -5.92 0.07 10.66
N GLU A 55 -5.08 1.08 10.93
CA GLU A 55 -5.41 2.18 11.85
C GLU A 55 -6.59 3.02 11.29
N GLU A 56 -7.72 2.42 10.94
CA GLU A 56 -9.00 3.14 10.89
C GLU A 56 -9.46 3.37 12.33
N GLU A 57 -9.64 4.63 12.69
CA GLU A 57 -10.32 5.07 13.91
C GLU A 57 -11.80 4.66 13.87
#